data_AF-A0A517YAH1-F1
#
_entry.id   AF-A0A517YAH1-F1
#
_cell.length_a   1.000
_cell.length_b   1.000
_cell.length_c   1.000
_cell.angle_alpha   90.00
_cell.angle_beta   90.00
_cell.angle_gamma   90.00
#
_symmetry.space_group_name_H-M   'P 1'
#
loop_
_entity.id
_entity.type
_entity.pdbx_description
1 polymer ?
#
loop_
_entity_poly.entity_id
_entity_poly.type
_entity_poly.pdbx_seq_one_letter_code
_entity_poly.pdbx_strand_id
1 'polypeptide(L)'
;MQSESRAVFGKTINLLGSKMKKWLDELAYLWPTHSGASQKSLRQPYGTIAVADDGSELAQEARVSYLWRPTTELGEELDERFSVLHRARVMPSGGRMIRPADPEIFAGQASAVGQLILRRELSDYLVSELNALPIQLIRCRAASTHACISRRFACHSDLHVKQRGADLIGAGSVLPLDLGLDARGTGRPWTVEILLKEGRARAKADGHSNCPTATVISFGLMAAAERNPLVISAAESESLVRAALFEVVPPPADWEDRLLNVVTERYVAAVERRSAMPQAKFDASMSGGKSNLPKTLMGKPGTKGGVLSKAVVQYALQELTWLSYYLSAIAIDWYATAFVHALESPLENEDLVRFSQLHRSQPYFGYLPLALVWRRQELLRPIITRIWREPSNESLWHVLWRMLYFFSSMVENRRMADRAFKGLGLADLAMREEMIRPRQKKHRRSR
;
A
#
# COMPACT_ATOMS: atom_id res chain seq x y z
N MET A 1 3.65 -38.36 16.87
CA MET A 1 2.75 -37.18 16.77
C MET A 1 3.39 -35.92 16.16
N GLN A 2 4.71 -35.76 16.03
CA GLN A 2 5.32 -34.58 15.34
C GLN A 2 5.75 -34.83 13.88
N SER A 3 5.60 -36.05 13.34
CA SER A 3 6.01 -36.40 11.97
C SER A 3 4.88 -36.38 10.94
N GLU A 4 3.61 -36.59 11.35
CA GLU A 4 2.45 -36.58 10.43
C GLU A 4 2.00 -35.15 10.04
N SER A 5 2.19 -34.15 10.91
CA SER A 5 1.97 -32.73 10.57
C SER A 5 2.92 -32.18 9.50
N ARG A 6 4.06 -32.82 9.24
CA ARG A 6 5.05 -32.38 8.24
C ARG A 6 4.78 -32.92 6.83
N ALA A 7 4.09 -34.06 6.72
CA ALA A 7 3.77 -34.69 5.43
C ALA A 7 2.54 -34.07 4.77
N VAL A 8 1.60 -33.54 5.56
CA VAL A 8 0.41 -32.81 5.08
C VAL A 8 0.79 -31.39 4.61
N PHE A 9 1.69 -30.71 5.33
CA PHE A 9 2.19 -29.37 4.97
C PHE A 9 2.93 -29.34 3.60
N GLY A 10 3.62 -30.42 3.23
CA GLY A 10 4.43 -30.45 2.01
C GLY A 10 3.66 -30.53 0.69
N LYS A 11 2.41 -31.03 0.70
CA LYS A 11 1.57 -31.18 -0.52
C LYS A 11 0.75 -29.91 -0.84
N THR A 12 0.47 -29.07 0.15
CA THR A 12 -0.18 -27.76 0.02
C THR A 12 0.66 -26.72 -0.74
N ILE A 13 1.99 -26.88 -0.71
CA ILE A 13 2.97 -25.84 -1.04
C ILE A 13 3.22 -25.66 -2.54
N ASN A 14 2.79 -26.57 -3.43
CA ASN A 14 2.96 -26.39 -4.89
C ASN A 14 1.73 -25.79 -5.61
N LEU A 15 0.67 -25.46 -4.87
CA LEU A 15 -0.62 -25.01 -5.41
C LEU A 15 -0.82 -23.48 -5.36
N LEU A 16 -0.08 -22.76 -4.52
CA LEU A 16 -0.40 -21.40 -4.08
C LEU A 16 -0.27 -20.28 -5.13
N GLY A 17 0.37 -20.49 -6.29
CA GLY A 17 0.42 -19.44 -7.33
C GLY A 17 -0.85 -19.42 -8.20
N SER A 18 -1.09 -20.53 -8.90
CA SER A 18 -2.22 -20.69 -9.82
C SER A 18 -3.54 -21.02 -9.10
N LYS A 19 -3.51 -21.78 -7.98
CA LYS A 19 -4.73 -21.98 -7.19
C LYS A 19 -5.09 -20.79 -6.36
N MET A 20 -4.16 -19.95 -5.89
CA MET A 20 -4.56 -18.74 -5.17
C MET A 20 -5.25 -17.77 -6.12
N LYS A 21 -4.76 -17.56 -7.34
CA LYS A 21 -5.52 -16.77 -8.34
C LYS A 21 -6.92 -17.35 -8.60
N LYS A 22 -7.01 -18.65 -8.88
CA LYS A 22 -8.31 -19.35 -9.05
C LYS A 22 -9.20 -19.26 -7.80
N TRP A 23 -8.61 -19.34 -6.62
CA TRP A 23 -9.30 -19.29 -5.34
C TRP A 23 -9.77 -17.88 -5.00
N LEU A 24 -9.00 -16.87 -5.38
CA LEU A 24 -9.39 -15.47 -5.29
C LEU A 24 -10.54 -15.18 -6.25
N ASP A 25 -10.53 -15.76 -7.45
CA ASP A 25 -11.66 -15.72 -8.38
C ASP A 25 -12.90 -16.46 -7.80
N GLU A 26 -12.71 -17.61 -7.14
CA GLU A 26 -13.76 -18.37 -6.45
C GLU A 26 -14.33 -17.62 -5.22
N LEU A 27 -13.50 -16.98 -4.40
CA LEU A 27 -13.94 -16.14 -3.28
C LEU A 27 -14.69 -14.90 -3.75
N ALA A 28 -14.20 -14.25 -4.81
CA ALA A 28 -14.90 -13.14 -5.45
C ALA A 28 -16.28 -13.59 -5.99
N TYR A 29 -16.40 -14.84 -6.43
CA TYR A 29 -17.66 -15.44 -6.87
C TYR A 29 -18.60 -15.83 -5.70
N LEU A 30 -18.07 -16.29 -4.57
CA LEU A 30 -18.85 -16.63 -3.37
C LEU A 30 -19.41 -15.39 -2.66
N TRP A 31 -18.79 -14.22 -2.89
CA TRP A 31 -19.09 -12.92 -2.28
C TRP A 31 -20.58 -12.51 -2.23
N PRO A 32 -21.45 -12.74 -3.25
CA PRO A 32 -22.84 -12.31 -3.20
C PRO A 32 -23.80 -13.31 -2.53
N THR A 33 -23.41 -14.58 -2.36
CA THR A 33 -24.37 -15.68 -2.18
C THR A 33 -24.56 -16.18 -0.74
N HIS A 34 -23.67 -15.83 0.19
CA HIS A 34 -23.68 -16.36 1.57
C HIS A 34 -24.27 -15.40 2.63
N SER A 35 -24.97 -14.34 2.21
CA SER A 35 -25.53 -13.32 3.12
C SER A 35 -26.72 -13.80 3.98
N GLY A 36 -27.22 -15.03 3.82
CA GLY A 36 -28.49 -15.44 4.43
C GLY A 36 -28.43 -16.09 5.82
N ALA A 37 -27.40 -16.89 6.14
CA ALA A 37 -27.53 -17.90 7.21
C ALA A 37 -26.77 -17.61 8.52
N SER A 38 -25.64 -16.88 8.51
CA SER A 38 -24.79 -16.65 9.70
C SER A 38 -24.99 -15.28 10.39
N GLN A 39 -25.74 -14.34 9.78
CA GLN A 39 -25.71 -12.93 10.18
C GLN A 39 -26.34 -12.57 11.54
N LYS A 40 -27.07 -13.49 12.19
CA LYS A 40 -27.71 -13.21 13.48
C LYS A 40 -26.71 -13.13 14.66
N SER A 41 -25.57 -13.81 14.58
CA SER A 41 -24.56 -13.86 15.66
C SER A 41 -23.66 -12.61 15.73
N LEU A 42 -23.63 -11.79 14.67
CA LEU A 42 -22.74 -10.62 14.56
C LEU A 42 -23.35 -9.29 15.03
N ARG A 43 -24.58 -9.31 15.57
CA ARG A 43 -25.27 -8.11 16.02
C ARG A 43 -25.05 -7.87 17.51
N GLN A 44 -24.12 -6.98 17.86
CA GLN A 44 -24.23 -6.21 19.10
C GLN A 44 -24.56 -4.75 18.76
N PRO A 45 -25.47 -4.10 19.50
CA PRO A 45 -25.84 -2.72 19.25
C PRO A 45 -24.63 -1.79 19.43
N TYR A 46 -24.57 -0.76 18.59
CA TYR A 46 -23.54 0.26 18.66
C TYR A 46 -23.76 1.18 19.86
N GLY A 47 -22.68 1.62 20.48
CA GLY A 47 -22.71 2.88 21.22
C GLY A 47 -22.67 4.03 20.21
N THR A 48 -23.80 4.71 19.99
CA THR A 48 -23.78 6.02 19.31
C THR A 48 -23.31 7.07 20.32
N ILE A 49 -22.09 7.59 20.12
CA ILE A 49 -21.57 8.68 20.95
C ILE A 49 -21.75 9.98 20.15
N ALA A 50 -22.72 10.80 20.57
CA ALA A 50 -22.81 12.18 20.10
C ALA A 50 -21.68 12.97 20.77
N VAL A 51 -20.78 13.55 19.97
CA VAL A 51 -19.72 14.44 20.47
C VAL A 51 -20.20 15.87 20.25
N ALA A 52 -20.32 16.66 21.32
CA ALA A 52 -20.67 18.07 21.24
C ALA A 52 -19.57 18.84 20.47
N ASP A 53 -19.99 19.71 19.55
CA ASP A 53 -19.11 20.38 18.58
C ASP A 53 -18.32 21.54 19.21
N ASP A 54 -17.11 21.80 18.71
CA ASP A 54 -16.16 22.76 19.28
C ASP A 54 -16.35 24.24 18.84
N GLY A 55 -17.48 24.54 18.20
CA GLY A 55 -17.88 25.91 17.87
C GLY A 55 -17.12 26.58 16.72
N SER A 56 -16.30 25.85 15.94
CA SER A 56 -15.68 26.42 14.72
C SER A 56 -16.70 26.57 13.57
N GLU A 57 -16.77 27.69 12.84
CA GLU A 57 -17.78 27.97 11.78
C GLU A 57 -17.92 26.93 10.64
N LEU A 58 -17.08 25.88 10.59
CA LEU A 58 -17.33 24.64 9.84
C LEU A 58 -18.30 23.66 10.56
N ALA A 59 -18.95 24.10 11.65
CA ALA A 59 -19.74 23.34 12.65
C ALA A 59 -21.25 23.25 12.38
N GLN A 60 -21.72 23.40 11.14
CA GLN A 60 -23.13 23.09 10.84
C GLN A 60 -23.36 21.61 10.51
N GLU A 61 -22.32 20.77 10.55
CA GLU A 61 -22.46 19.37 10.18
C GLU A 61 -22.37 18.48 11.41
N ALA A 62 -23.50 17.85 11.73
CA ALA A 62 -23.58 16.89 12.83
C ALA A 62 -22.53 15.79 12.64
N ARG A 63 -21.65 15.67 13.64
CA ARG A 63 -20.63 14.63 13.71
C ARG A 63 -21.15 13.50 14.57
N VAL A 64 -21.42 12.36 13.93
CA VAL A 64 -21.80 11.12 14.63
C VAL A 64 -20.57 10.22 14.69
N SER A 65 -20.30 9.59 15.82
CA SER A 65 -19.25 8.58 15.93
C SER A 65 -19.87 7.18 16.08
N TYR A 66 -19.40 6.25 15.26
CA TYR A 66 -19.78 4.83 15.33
C TYR A 66 -18.62 4.05 15.91
N LEU A 67 -18.81 3.44 17.08
CA LEU A 67 -17.81 2.59 17.72
C LEU A 67 -18.17 1.13 17.49
N TRP A 68 -17.50 0.47 16.54
CA TRP A 68 -17.67 -0.97 16.35
C TRP A 68 -16.86 -1.74 17.41
N ARG A 69 -17.50 -2.73 18.05
CA ARG A 69 -16.86 -3.67 18.98
C ARG A 69 -17.16 -5.10 18.56
N PRO A 70 -16.22 -6.04 18.79
CA PRO A 70 -16.49 -7.44 18.56
C PRO A 70 -17.61 -7.92 19.49
N THR A 71 -18.39 -8.91 19.03
CA THR A 71 -19.30 -9.65 19.91
C THR A 71 -18.50 -10.40 20.97
N THR A 72 -19.14 -10.82 22.06
CA THR A 72 -18.47 -11.59 23.13
C THR A 72 -17.67 -12.77 22.56
N GLU A 73 -18.26 -13.53 21.63
CA GLU A 73 -17.58 -14.65 20.99
C GLU A 73 -16.31 -14.20 20.24
N LEU A 74 -16.36 -13.14 19.43
CA LEU A 74 -15.18 -12.62 18.73
C LEU A 74 -14.17 -11.95 19.69
N GLY A 75 -14.67 -11.44 20.81
CA GLY A 75 -13.91 -10.81 21.88
C GLY A 75 -13.02 -11.78 22.65
N GLU A 76 -13.26 -13.09 22.61
CA GLU A 76 -12.35 -14.07 23.23
C GLU A 76 -10.98 -14.13 22.52
N GLU A 77 -10.95 -13.80 21.22
CA GLU A 77 -9.73 -13.78 20.40
C GLU A 77 -9.10 -12.38 20.28
N LEU A 78 -9.80 -11.34 20.76
CA LEU A 78 -9.36 -9.94 20.75
C LEU A 78 -9.22 -9.41 22.17
N ASP A 79 -8.58 -8.26 22.33
CA ASP A 79 -8.64 -7.54 23.62
C ASP A 79 -10.09 -7.05 23.83
N GLU A 80 -10.65 -7.15 25.04
CA GLU A 80 -12.00 -6.64 25.38
C GLU A 80 -12.17 -5.14 25.07
N ARG A 81 -11.06 -4.39 25.03
CA ARG A 81 -11.03 -2.97 24.69
C ARG A 81 -10.88 -2.72 23.19
N PHE A 82 -10.74 -3.77 22.39
CA PHE A 82 -10.60 -3.66 20.94
C PHE A 82 -11.85 -3.00 20.34
N SER A 83 -11.62 -1.97 19.54
CA SER A 83 -12.69 -1.28 18.84
C SER A 83 -12.20 -0.63 17.56
N VAL A 84 -13.12 -0.45 16.62
CA VAL A 84 -12.87 0.27 15.38
C VAL A 84 -13.80 1.48 15.34
N LEU A 85 -13.21 2.67 15.48
CA LEU A 85 -13.95 3.92 15.52
C LEU A 85 -14.10 4.51 14.12
N HIS A 86 -15.34 4.82 13.76
CA HIS A 86 -15.70 5.58 12.56
C HIS A 86 -16.29 6.93 12.95
N ARG A 87 -16.04 7.93 12.11
CA ARG A 87 -16.68 9.24 12.16
C ARG A 87 -17.57 9.39 10.95
N ALA A 88 -18.78 9.85 11.18
CA ALA A 88 -19.72 10.18 10.16
C ALA A 88 -20.04 11.66 10.18
N ARG A 89 -20.11 12.22 8.99
CA ARG A 89 -20.51 13.60 8.74
C ARG A 89 -21.86 13.53 8.04
N VAL A 90 -22.89 14.11 8.64
CA VAL A 90 -24.22 14.22 8.05
C VAL A 90 -24.23 15.46 7.17
N MET A 91 -24.48 15.27 5.88
CA MET A 91 -24.53 16.34 4.90
C MET A 91 -25.87 17.09 5.00
N PRO A 92 -25.98 18.32 4.44
CA PRO A 92 -27.26 19.06 4.41
C PRO A 92 -28.42 18.31 3.76
N SER A 93 -28.14 17.36 2.85
CA SER A 93 -29.14 16.49 2.22
C SER A 93 -29.66 15.36 3.13
N GLY A 94 -29.10 15.18 4.33
CA GLY A 94 -29.39 14.06 5.22
C GLY A 94 -28.48 12.84 5.02
N GLY A 95 -27.79 12.74 3.88
CA GLY A 95 -26.86 11.64 3.61
C GLY A 95 -25.66 11.61 4.57
N ARG A 96 -25.16 10.41 4.86
CA ARG A 96 -24.02 10.17 5.78
C ARG A 96 -22.75 9.85 5.02
N MET A 97 -21.68 10.53 5.39
CA MET A 97 -20.33 10.25 4.95
C MET A 97 -19.51 9.63 6.09
N ILE A 98 -19.40 8.29 6.09
CA ILE A 98 -18.71 7.52 7.13
C ILE A 98 -17.25 7.25 6.73
N ARG A 99 -16.31 7.59 7.61
CA ARG A 99 -14.87 7.31 7.48
C ARG A 99 -14.28 6.71 8.74
N PRO A 100 -13.10 6.09 8.65
CA PRO A 100 -12.31 5.79 9.83
C PRO A 100 -11.99 7.07 10.61
N ALA A 101 -12.10 7.01 11.93
CA ALA A 101 -11.73 8.13 12.79
C ALA A 101 -10.22 8.40 12.76
N ASP A 102 -9.44 7.31 12.70
CA ASP A 102 -8.00 7.32 12.50
C ASP A 102 -7.61 6.39 11.33
N PRO A 103 -7.36 6.96 10.14
CA PRO A 103 -6.91 6.20 8.97
C PRO A 103 -5.57 5.46 9.19
N GLU A 104 -4.77 5.84 10.18
CA GLU A 104 -3.45 5.24 10.39
C GLU A 104 -3.52 3.83 10.94
N ILE A 105 -4.44 3.60 11.88
CA ILE A 105 -4.64 2.32 12.56
C ILE A 105 -5.79 1.52 11.96
N PHE A 106 -6.71 2.18 11.23
CA PHE A 106 -7.90 1.55 10.65
C PHE A 106 -7.60 0.29 9.86
N ALA A 107 -6.70 0.36 8.87
CA ALA A 107 -6.40 -0.79 8.03
C ALA A 107 -5.86 -1.98 8.85
N GLY A 108 -5.12 -1.71 9.94
CA GLY A 108 -4.69 -2.72 10.90
C GLY A 108 -5.87 -3.36 11.61
N GLN A 109 -6.72 -2.54 12.23
CA GLN A 109 -7.85 -2.96 13.03
C GLN A 109 -8.94 -3.66 12.20
N ALA A 110 -9.38 -3.04 11.10
CA ALA A 110 -10.39 -3.59 10.20
C ALA A 110 -9.94 -4.92 9.58
N SER A 111 -8.68 -5.04 9.15
CA SER A 111 -8.16 -6.33 8.68
C SER A 111 -8.12 -7.38 9.78
N ALA A 112 -7.77 -7.02 11.02
CA ALA A 112 -7.72 -7.97 12.14
C ALA A 112 -9.12 -8.56 12.42
N VAL A 113 -10.14 -7.69 12.52
CA VAL A 113 -11.53 -8.12 12.68
C VAL A 113 -12.00 -8.97 11.50
N GLY A 114 -11.77 -8.48 10.29
CA GLY A 114 -12.15 -9.17 9.06
C GLY A 114 -11.62 -10.58 8.96
N GLN A 115 -10.38 -10.81 9.42
CA GLN A 115 -9.81 -12.16 9.50
C GLN A 115 -10.50 -13.06 10.50
N LEU A 116 -10.89 -12.55 11.66
CA LEU A 116 -11.57 -13.35 12.65
C LEU A 116 -12.94 -13.79 12.13
N ILE A 117 -13.65 -12.86 11.46
CA ILE A 117 -14.88 -13.18 10.75
C ILE A 117 -14.61 -14.25 9.69
N LEU A 118 -13.64 -14.02 8.80
CA LEU A 118 -13.24 -14.99 7.78
C LEU A 118 -12.91 -16.37 8.36
N ARG A 119 -12.20 -16.45 9.48
CA ARG A 119 -11.82 -17.72 10.09
C ARG A 119 -12.99 -18.52 10.62
N ARG A 120 -14.05 -17.84 11.06
CA ARG A 120 -15.26 -18.49 11.57
C ARG A 120 -16.21 -18.90 10.46
N GLU A 121 -16.29 -18.07 9.41
CA GLU A 121 -17.17 -18.31 8.28
C GLU A 121 -16.58 -19.30 7.27
N LEU A 122 -15.25 -19.43 7.22
CA LEU A 122 -14.57 -20.36 6.33
C LEU A 122 -14.16 -21.64 7.07
N SER A 123 -14.19 -22.78 6.37
CA SER A 123 -13.73 -24.07 6.92
C SER A 123 -12.28 -24.01 7.41
N ASP A 124 -11.94 -24.83 8.41
CA ASP A 124 -10.57 -24.98 8.97
C ASP A 124 -9.50 -25.18 7.89
N TYR A 125 -9.85 -25.86 6.79
CA TYR A 125 -8.97 -26.04 5.64
C TYR A 125 -8.52 -24.69 5.05
N LEU A 126 -9.47 -23.78 4.80
CA LEU A 126 -9.20 -22.46 4.25
C LEU A 126 -8.44 -21.57 5.23
N VAL A 127 -8.68 -21.71 6.54
CA VAL A 127 -7.93 -21.00 7.58
C VAL A 127 -6.46 -21.42 7.61
N SER A 128 -6.19 -22.72 7.46
CA SER A 128 -4.84 -23.27 7.44
C SER A 128 -4.05 -22.87 6.18
N GLU A 129 -4.70 -22.84 5.03
CA GLU A 129 -4.14 -22.37 3.75
C GLU A 129 -3.89 -20.86 3.78
N LEU A 130 -4.79 -20.12 4.44
CA LEU A 130 -4.68 -18.68 4.54
C LEU A 130 -3.45 -18.24 5.32
N ASN A 131 -2.97 -19.01 6.31
CA ASN A 131 -1.79 -18.74 7.17
C ASN A 131 -1.43 -17.25 7.22
N ALA A 132 -2.45 -16.44 7.48
CA ALA A 132 -2.45 -15.04 7.01
C ALA A 132 -1.62 -14.18 7.96
N LEU A 133 -1.44 -14.64 9.20
CA LEU A 133 -0.76 -13.91 10.24
C LEU A 133 0.70 -13.57 9.86
N PRO A 134 1.57 -14.54 9.50
CA PRO A 134 2.91 -14.22 9.02
C PRO A 134 2.92 -13.30 7.79
N ILE A 135 2.05 -13.55 6.81
CA ILE A 135 1.97 -12.75 5.58
C ILE A 135 1.50 -11.33 5.90
N GLN A 136 0.58 -11.15 6.84
CA GLN A 136 0.11 -9.83 7.25
C GLN A 136 1.06 -9.08 8.16
N LEU A 137 1.89 -9.79 8.92
CA LEU A 137 3.03 -9.16 9.58
C LEU A 137 3.95 -8.52 8.54
N ILE A 138 4.03 -9.05 7.31
CA ILE A 138 4.69 -8.35 6.19
C ILE A 138 3.99 -7.02 5.95
N ARG A 139 2.66 -6.95 5.79
CA ARG A 139 1.95 -5.67 5.57
C ARG A 139 2.22 -4.64 6.67
N CYS A 140 2.03 -5.04 7.93
CA CYS A 140 2.24 -4.15 9.08
C CYS A 140 3.67 -3.57 9.09
N ARG A 141 4.61 -4.30 8.49
CA ARG A 141 6.03 -3.92 8.38
C ARG A 141 6.44 -3.43 7.00
N ALA A 142 5.60 -3.58 5.99
CA ALA A 142 5.87 -3.24 4.59
C ALA A 142 6.22 -1.76 4.49
N ALA A 143 5.55 -0.93 5.29
CA ALA A 143 5.86 0.48 5.54
C ALA A 143 7.36 0.79 5.71
N SER A 144 8.06 -0.13 6.36
CA SER A 144 9.44 -0.01 6.78
C SER A 144 10.37 -0.87 5.91
N THR A 145 9.82 -1.75 5.07
CA THR A 145 10.64 -2.50 4.10
C THR A 145 11.12 -1.59 2.98
N HIS A 146 12.32 -1.86 2.47
CA HIS A 146 12.85 -1.19 1.27
C HIS A 146 11.96 -1.39 0.02
N ALA A 147 11.08 -2.40 0.03
CA ALA A 147 10.18 -2.68 -1.08
C ALA A 147 9.04 -1.65 -1.19
N CYS A 148 8.62 -1.02 -0.09
CA CYS A 148 7.62 0.04 -0.16
C CYS A 148 8.26 1.39 -0.52
N ILE A 149 7.53 2.16 -1.34
CA ILE A 149 7.92 3.53 -1.63
C ILE A 149 7.67 4.37 -0.38
N SER A 150 8.75 4.84 0.25
CA SER A 150 8.70 5.74 1.42
C SER A 150 8.75 7.22 1.06
N ARG A 151 9.00 7.54 -0.23
CA ARG A 151 9.09 8.91 -0.74
C ARG A 151 7.70 9.55 -0.74
N ARG A 152 7.61 10.77 -0.21
CA ARG A 152 6.33 11.52 -0.09
C ARG A 152 6.25 12.76 -1.00
N PHE A 153 7.35 13.20 -1.61
CA PHE A 153 7.47 14.47 -2.34
C PHE A 153 6.83 15.63 -1.57
N ALA A 154 7.32 15.87 -0.36
CA ALA A 154 6.67 16.77 0.60
C ALA A 154 7.19 18.21 0.51
N CYS A 155 8.32 18.43 -0.16
CA CYS A 155 8.95 19.74 -0.27
C CYS A 155 9.50 20.02 -1.68
N HIS A 156 9.87 21.27 -1.92
CA HIS A 156 10.37 21.73 -3.21
C HIS A 156 11.59 20.94 -3.69
N SER A 157 12.54 20.67 -2.80
CA SER A 157 13.79 19.98 -3.15
C SER A 157 13.61 18.51 -3.52
N ASP A 158 12.50 17.88 -3.13
CA ASP A 158 12.16 16.52 -3.56
C ASP A 158 11.86 16.46 -5.07
N LEU A 159 11.42 17.57 -5.65
CA LEU A 159 11.07 17.67 -7.07
C LEU A 159 12.27 17.90 -7.99
N HIS A 160 13.45 18.14 -7.42
CA HIS A 160 14.68 18.42 -8.16
C HIS A 160 15.71 17.30 -8.05
N VAL A 161 16.47 17.10 -9.12
CA VAL A 161 17.61 16.20 -9.15
C VAL A 161 18.89 17.03 -9.01
N LYS A 162 19.77 16.63 -8.09
CA LYS A 162 21.10 17.25 -7.97
C LYS A 162 21.93 16.88 -9.21
N GLN A 163 22.18 17.84 -10.08
CA GLN A 163 23.11 17.67 -11.19
C GLN A 163 24.55 17.87 -10.71
N ARG A 164 25.47 16.99 -11.13
CA ARG A 164 26.91 17.22 -11.10
C ARG A 164 27.38 17.30 -12.54
N GLY A 165 27.83 18.48 -12.97
CA GLY A 165 28.30 18.75 -14.33
C GLY A 165 27.20 19.28 -15.27
N ALA A 166 27.63 19.86 -16.40
CA ALA A 166 26.78 20.54 -17.38
C ALA A 166 26.01 19.59 -18.33
N ASP A 167 26.34 18.30 -18.35
CA ASP A 167 26.02 17.42 -19.49
C ASP A 167 24.94 16.34 -19.25
N LEU A 168 24.25 16.35 -18.11
CA LEU A 168 23.09 15.46 -17.95
C LEU A 168 21.86 16.11 -18.59
N ILE A 169 21.73 15.87 -19.89
CA ILE A 169 20.56 16.20 -20.71
C ILE A 169 19.35 15.45 -20.12
N GLY A 170 18.53 16.20 -19.42
CA GLY A 170 17.38 15.72 -18.65
C GLY A 170 17.13 16.71 -17.53
N ALA A 171 16.12 17.56 -17.72
CA ALA A 171 15.76 18.68 -16.85
C ALA A 171 15.93 18.26 -15.38
N GLY A 172 16.65 19.06 -14.56
CA GLY A 172 17.02 18.78 -13.17
C GLY A 172 15.85 18.63 -12.19
N SER A 173 14.91 17.76 -12.54
CA SER A 173 13.60 17.54 -11.99
C SER A 173 13.24 16.06 -12.09
N VAL A 174 12.43 15.59 -11.15
CA VAL A 174 11.90 14.22 -11.14
C VAL A 174 10.55 14.13 -11.88
N LEU A 175 10.02 15.24 -12.39
CA LEU A 175 8.69 15.27 -13.01
C LEU A 175 8.63 14.43 -14.30
N PRO A 176 7.51 13.74 -14.56
CA PRO A 176 7.31 13.00 -15.81
C PRO A 176 7.28 13.95 -17.02
N LEU A 177 7.78 13.50 -18.17
CA LEU A 177 7.84 14.31 -19.39
C LEU A 177 6.45 14.65 -19.96
N ASP A 178 5.44 13.85 -19.64
CA ASP A 178 4.05 14.05 -20.07
C ASP A 178 3.21 14.87 -19.08
N LEU A 179 3.79 15.29 -17.95
CA LEU A 179 3.12 16.12 -16.95
C LEU A 179 2.72 17.47 -17.55
N GLY A 180 1.42 17.77 -17.58
CA GLY A 180 0.88 19.04 -18.08
C GLY A 180 0.42 19.04 -19.54
N LEU A 181 0.76 17.98 -20.29
CA LEU A 181 0.20 17.72 -21.62
C LEU A 181 -1.30 17.40 -21.51
N ASP A 182 -2.03 17.57 -22.60
CA ASP A 182 -3.43 17.14 -22.69
C ASP A 182 -3.56 15.65 -23.07
N ALA A 183 -4.81 15.17 -23.19
CA ALA A 183 -5.10 13.78 -23.57
C ALA A 183 -4.56 13.36 -24.96
N ARG A 184 -4.21 14.32 -25.83
CA ARG A 184 -3.59 14.06 -27.15
C ARG A 184 -2.06 14.15 -27.10
N GLY A 185 -1.49 14.37 -25.91
CA GLY A 185 -0.05 14.62 -25.74
C GLY A 185 0.40 15.98 -26.24
N THR A 186 -0.53 16.93 -26.46
CA THR A 186 -0.20 18.29 -26.92
C THR A 186 -0.03 19.25 -25.75
N GLY A 187 0.70 20.33 -25.98
CA GLY A 187 1.06 21.32 -24.97
C GLY A 187 2.54 21.32 -24.62
N ARG A 188 2.90 22.01 -23.54
CA ARG A 188 4.27 22.04 -23.02
C ARG A 188 4.33 21.28 -21.70
N PRO A 189 5.32 20.40 -21.50
CA PRO A 189 5.56 19.79 -20.20
C PRO A 189 5.70 20.85 -19.11
N TRP A 190 5.10 20.60 -17.95
CA TRP A 190 5.16 21.52 -16.81
C TRP A 190 6.52 21.44 -16.13
N THR A 191 7.05 22.61 -15.77
CA THR A 191 8.19 22.72 -14.85
C THR A 191 7.72 22.61 -13.40
N VAL A 192 8.66 22.53 -12.46
CA VAL A 192 8.37 22.57 -11.02
C VAL A 192 7.61 23.84 -10.65
N GLU A 193 7.97 24.98 -11.23
CA GLU A 193 7.34 26.28 -10.96
C GLU A 193 5.87 26.29 -11.42
N ILE A 194 5.59 25.73 -12.61
CA ILE A 194 4.23 25.62 -13.15
C ILE A 194 3.41 24.68 -12.27
N LEU A 195 3.93 23.50 -11.93
CA LEU A 195 3.26 22.54 -11.05
C LEU A 195 2.84 23.19 -9.72
N LEU A 196 3.75 23.93 -9.09
CA LEU A 196 3.48 24.57 -7.80
C LEU A 196 2.52 25.77 -7.93
N LYS A 197 2.57 26.50 -9.04
CA LYS A 197 1.61 27.58 -9.33
C LYS A 197 0.19 27.03 -9.49
N GLU A 198 0.01 26.03 -10.35
CA GLU A 198 -1.28 25.39 -10.60
C GLU A 198 -1.80 24.69 -9.33
N GLY A 199 -0.92 24.03 -8.57
CA GLY A 199 -1.25 23.42 -7.31
C GLY A 199 -1.76 24.41 -6.25
N ARG A 200 -1.14 25.59 -6.14
CA ARG A 200 -1.63 26.67 -5.25
C ARG A 200 -2.99 27.19 -5.67
N ALA A 201 -3.18 27.43 -6.97
CA ALA A 201 -4.44 27.90 -7.51
C ALA A 201 -5.57 26.88 -7.24
N ARG A 202 -5.32 25.59 -7.50
CA ARG A 202 -6.27 24.51 -7.27
C ARG A 202 -6.57 24.28 -5.79
N ALA A 203 -5.56 24.31 -4.92
CA ALA A 203 -5.75 24.16 -3.48
C ALA A 203 -6.59 25.31 -2.89
N LYS A 204 -6.34 26.55 -3.34
CA LYS A 204 -7.15 27.72 -2.98
C LYS A 204 -8.60 27.58 -3.44
N ALA A 205 -8.82 27.06 -4.65
CA ALA A 205 -10.16 26.80 -5.18
C ALA A 205 -10.93 25.73 -4.37
N ASP A 206 -10.22 24.78 -3.75
CA ASP A 206 -10.82 23.77 -2.84
C ASP A 206 -10.87 24.25 -1.36
N GLY A 207 -10.70 25.55 -1.13
CA GLY A 207 -10.85 26.17 0.20
C GLY A 207 -9.60 26.14 1.08
N HIS A 208 -8.43 25.80 0.53
CA HIS A 208 -7.18 25.80 1.29
C HIS A 208 -6.32 27.04 0.99
N SER A 209 -6.32 28.01 1.91
CA SER A 209 -5.62 29.31 1.73
C SER A 209 -4.13 29.30 2.10
N ASN A 210 -3.71 28.43 3.04
CA ASN A 210 -2.32 28.33 3.52
C ASN A 210 -1.84 26.87 3.54
N CYS A 211 -1.64 26.29 2.36
CA CYS A 211 -1.25 24.89 2.21
C CYS A 211 0.24 24.65 2.46
N PRO A 212 0.60 23.56 3.17
CA PRO A 212 1.93 22.99 3.09
C PRO A 212 2.33 22.65 1.65
N THR A 213 3.63 22.66 1.34
CA THR A 213 4.15 22.36 0.01
C THR A 213 3.69 20.99 -0.51
N ALA A 214 3.63 19.96 0.36
CA ALA A 214 3.11 18.64 0.01
C ALA A 214 1.67 18.70 -0.57
N THR A 215 0.80 19.49 0.06
CA THR A 215 -0.57 19.72 -0.41
C THR A 215 -0.58 20.44 -1.76
N VAL A 216 0.27 21.47 -1.92
CA VAL A 216 0.42 22.16 -3.22
C VAL A 216 0.87 21.19 -4.33
N ILE A 217 1.85 20.34 -4.06
CA ILE A 217 2.35 19.33 -5.02
C ILE A 217 1.21 18.38 -5.40
N SER A 218 0.50 17.84 -4.41
CA SER A 218 -0.63 16.93 -4.60
C SER A 218 -1.74 17.54 -5.47
N PHE A 219 -2.16 18.78 -5.19
CA PHE A 219 -3.15 19.50 -6.01
C PHE A 219 -2.61 19.84 -7.41
N GLY A 220 -1.33 20.12 -7.54
CA GLY A 220 -0.69 20.35 -8.85
C GLY A 220 -0.72 19.09 -9.71
N LEU A 221 -0.39 17.93 -9.13
CA LEU A 221 -0.47 16.65 -9.82
C LEU A 221 -1.90 16.29 -10.20
N MET A 222 -2.87 16.58 -9.32
CA MET A 222 -4.29 16.40 -9.64
C MET A 222 -4.72 17.28 -10.81
N ALA A 223 -4.33 18.56 -10.82
CA ALA A 223 -4.63 19.49 -11.91
C ALA A 223 -3.99 19.03 -13.24
N ALA A 224 -2.76 18.52 -13.21
CA ALA A 224 -2.13 17.91 -14.38
C ALA A 224 -2.88 16.65 -14.84
N ALA A 225 -3.30 15.80 -13.90
CA ALA A 225 -4.01 14.56 -14.18
C ALA A 225 -5.41 14.80 -14.78
N GLU A 226 -6.10 15.86 -14.38
CA GLU A 226 -7.39 16.28 -14.94
C GLU A 226 -7.27 16.71 -16.42
N ARG A 227 -6.11 17.19 -16.86
CA ARG A 227 -5.86 17.58 -18.27
C ARG A 227 -5.62 16.38 -19.19
N ASN A 228 -5.07 15.31 -18.64
CA ASN A 228 -4.75 14.09 -19.36
C ASN A 228 -5.16 12.87 -18.51
N PRO A 229 -6.47 12.63 -18.31
CA PRO A 229 -6.94 11.47 -17.56
C PRO A 229 -6.42 10.18 -18.19
N LEU A 230 -6.03 9.21 -17.37
CA LEU A 230 -5.52 7.91 -17.84
C LEU A 230 -6.69 6.93 -17.89
N VAL A 231 -6.95 6.31 -19.03
CA VAL A 231 -7.96 5.25 -19.17
C VAL A 231 -7.23 3.92 -19.31
N ILE A 232 -7.46 3.01 -18.38
CA ILE A 232 -6.83 1.68 -18.35
C ILE A 232 -7.86 0.63 -17.93
N SER A 233 -7.57 -0.63 -18.26
CA SER A 233 -8.34 -1.78 -17.81
C SER A 233 -8.11 -2.09 -16.33
N ALA A 234 -8.97 -2.93 -15.74
CA ALA A 234 -8.81 -3.42 -14.37
C ALA A 234 -7.46 -4.15 -14.17
N ALA A 235 -7.02 -4.95 -15.14
CA ALA A 235 -5.75 -5.66 -15.08
C ALA A 235 -4.53 -4.71 -15.08
N GLU A 236 -4.58 -3.65 -15.89
CA GLU A 236 -3.55 -2.61 -15.90
C GLU A 236 -3.56 -1.79 -14.60
N SER A 237 -4.74 -1.59 -14.00
CA SER A 237 -4.88 -0.86 -12.73
C SER A 237 -4.11 -1.51 -11.60
N GLU A 238 -4.08 -2.85 -11.55
CA GLU A 238 -3.30 -3.59 -10.56
C GLU A 238 -1.81 -3.28 -10.69
N SER A 239 -1.28 -3.40 -11.90
CA SER A 239 0.13 -3.13 -12.18
C SER A 239 0.52 -1.71 -11.81
N LEU A 240 -0.37 -0.75 -12.11
CA LEU A 240 -0.18 0.66 -11.79
C LEU A 240 -0.21 0.94 -10.28
N VAL A 241 -1.21 0.41 -9.56
CA VAL A 241 -1.31 0.52 -8.10
C VAL A 241 -0.08 -0.10 -7.45
N ARG A 242 0.36 -1.25 -7.95
CA ARG A 242 1.58 -1.93 -7.48
C ARG A 242 2.82 -1.06 -7.70
N ALA A 243 2.96 -0.43 -8.86
CA ALA A 243 4.06 0.49 -9.16
C ALA A 243 4.05 1.78 -8.32
N ALA A 244 2.87 2.23 -7.89
CA ALA A 244 2.70 3.38 -7.02
C ALA A 244 2.88 3.05 -5.52
N LEU A 245 2.76 1.78 -5.12
CA LEU A 245 2.95 1.36 -3.73
C LEU A 245 4.35 0.79 -3.45
N PHE A 246 4.94 0.13 -4.46
CA PHE A 246 6.15 -0.68 -4.30
C PHE A 246 7.22 -0.33 -5.32
N GLU A 247 8.47 -0.58 -4.95
CA GLU A 247 9.55 -0.76 -5.91
C GLU A 247 9.28 -2.01 -6.73
N VAL A 248 8.95 -1.83 -8.01
CA VAL A 248 8.73 -2.96 -8.91
C VAL A 248 10.08 -3.55 -9.29
N VAL A 249 10.38 -4.72 -8.73
CA VAL A 249 11.51 -5.55 -9.12
C VAL A 249 11.02 -6.46 -10.25
N PRO A 250 11.66 -6.49 -11.43
CA PRO A 250 11.32 -7.45 -12.45
C PRO A 250 11.61 -8.88 -11.95
N PRO A 251 10.84 -9.88 -12.39
CA PRO A 251 11.14 -11.27 -12.06
C PRO A 251 12.56 -11.61 -12.55
N PRO A 252 13.39 -12.29 -11.74
CA PRO A 252 14.69 -12.74 -12.18
C PRO A 252 14.56 -13.85 -13.24
N ALA A 253 15.59 -14.03 -14.07
CA ALA A 253 15.56 -15.00 -15.19
C ALA A 253 15.37 -16.46 -14.73
N ASP A 254 15.78 -16.78 -13.50
CA ASP A 254 15.64 -18.08 -12.84
C ASP A 254 14.39 -18.17 -11.94
N TRP A 255 13.41 -17.28 -12.12
CA TRP A 255 12.18 -17.31 -11.34
C TRP A 255 11.32 -18.54 -11.65
N GLU A 256 10.86 -19.19 -10.59
CA GLU A 256 9.88 -20.27 -10.65
C GLU A 256 8.87 -20.10 -9.50
N ASP A 257 7.59 -20.35 -9.73
CA ASP A 257 6.53 -20.14 -8.72
C ASP A 257 6.78 -20.89 -7.41
N ARG A 258 7.44 -22.06 -7.46
CA ARG A 258 7.80 -22.82 -6.25
C ARG A 258 8.76 -22.07 -5.32
N LEU A 259 9.55 -21.11 -5.85
CA LEU A 259 10.49 -20.32 -5.06
C LEU A 259 9.77 -19.35 -4.14
N LEU A 260 8.59 -18.85 -4.52
CA LEU A 260 7.75 -18.05 -3.64
C LEU A 260 7.42 -18.82 -2.35
N ASN A 261 7.08 -20.11 -2.48
CA ASN A 261 6.72 -20.94 -1.35
C ASN A 261 7.92 -21.25 -0.44
N VAL A 262 9.10 -21.50 -1.04
CA VAL A 262 10.35 -21.65 -0.28
C VAL A 262 10.65 -20.38 0.54
N VAL A 263 10.53 -19.20 -0.06
CA VAL A 263 10.75 -17.93 0.64
C VAL A 263 9.69 -17.71 1.72
N THR A 264 8.44 -18.07 1.46
CA THR A 264 7.33 -17.99 2.42
C THR A 264 7.60 -18.84 3.65
N GLU A 265 7.93 -20.12 3.49
CA GLU A 265 8.28 -21.03 4.59
C GLU A 265 9.43 -20.48 5.43
N ARG A 266 10.49 -19.98 4.76
CA ARG A 266 11.64 -19.40 5.45
C ARG A 266 11.27 -18.12 6.19
N TYR A 267 10.36 -17.32 5.64
CA TYR A 267 9.85 -16.10 6.26
C TYR A 267 9.04 -16.42 7.50
N VAL A 268 8.09 -17.35 7.43
CA VAL A 268 7.30 -17.83 8.57
C VAL A 268 8.23 -18.32 9.69
N ALA A 269 9.16 -19.22 9.37
CA ALA A 269 10.13 -19.72 10.35
C ALA A 269 11.05 -18.62 10.92
N ALA A 270 11.30 -17.54 10.15
CA ALA A 270 12.07 -16.39 10.62
C ALA A 270 11.26 -15.46 11.54
N VAL A 271 9.94 -15.37 11.34
CA VAL A 271 9.00 -14.67 12.23
C VAL A 271 8.85 -15.42 13.54
N GLU A 272 8.55 -16.72 13.49
CA GLU A 272 8.35 -17.57 14.68
C GLU A 272 9.57 -17.56 15.61
N ARG A 273 10.78 -17.68 15.05
CA ARG A 273 12.01 -17.62 15.84
C ARG A 273 12.24 -16.28 16.56
N ARG A 274 11.56 -15.22 16.12
CA ARG A 274 11.74 -13.87 16.64
C ARG A 274 10.52 -13.34 17.39
N SER A 275 9.38 -14.03 17.35
CA SER A 275 8.12 -13.56 17.96
C SER A 275 8.21 -13.38 19.47
N ALA A 276 9.10 -14.13 20.14
CA ALA A 276 9.37 -13.98 21.58
C ALA A 276 10.29 -12.79 21.93
N MET A 277 10.82 -12.06 20.94
CA MET A 277 11.67 -10.89 21.19
C MET A 277 10.83 -9.66 21.58
N PRO A 278 11.40 -8.72 22.37
CA PRO A 278 10.77 -7.41 22.57
C PRO A 278 10.43 -6.74 21.22
N GLN A 279 9.28 -6.07 21.13
CA GLN A 279 8.74 -5.52 19.88
C GLN A 279 9.78 -4.69 19.09
N ALA A 280 10.51 -3.79 19.74
CA ALA A 280 11.53 -2.97 19.08
C ALA A 280 12.66 -3.80 18.44
N LYS A 281 13.06 -4.92 19.07
CA LYS A 281 14.08 -5.83 18.53
C LYS A 281 13.53 -6.66 17.37
N PHE A 282 12.29 -7.15 17.50
CA PHE A 282 11.59 -7.82 16.41
C PHE A 282 11.53 -6.90 15.17
N ASP A 283 11.11 -5.65 15.37
CA ASP A 283 10.94 -4.65 14.31
C ASP A 283 12.26 -4.33 13.59
N ALA A 284 13.32 -4.07 14.37
CA ALA A 284 14.65 -3.83 13.83
C ALA A 284 15.16 -5.01 13.00
N SER A 285 14.85 -6.24 13.42
CA SER A 285 15.25 -7.47 12.72
C SER A 285 14.48 -7.70 11.41
N MET A 286 13.20 -7.31 11.35
CA MET A 286 12.32 -7.58 10.21
C MET A 286 12.35 -6.49 9.14
N SER A 287 12.47 -5.22 9.54
CA SER A 287 12.28 -4.09 8.61
C SER A 287 13.23 -2.91 8.82
N GLY A 288 14.24 -3.02 9.69
CA GLY A 288 15.23 -1.96 9.86
C GLY A 288 16.22 -1.87 8.67
N GLY A 289 16.87 -0.71 8.50
CA GLY A 289 17.96 -0.56 7.51
C GLY A 289 19.19 -1.46 7.77
N LYS A 290 19.23 -2.11 8.93
CA LYS A 290 20.21 -3.16 9.32
C LYS A 290 19.59 -4.57 9.33
N SER A 291 18.39 -4.75 8.80
CA SER A 291 17.73 -6.05 8.75
C SER A 291 18.57 -7.05 7.96
N ASN A 292 18.83 -8.20 8.56
CA ASN A 292 19.48 -9.33 7.90
C ASN A 292 18.46 -10.32 7.30
N LEU A 293 17.19 -9.94 7.23
CA LEU A 293 16.13 -10.83 6.79
C LEU A 293 16.36 -11.32 5.36
N PRO A 294 16.64 -10.47 4.33
CA PRO A 294 16.90 -10.99 2.98
C PRO A 294 18.06 -12.01 2.95
N LYS A 295 19.15 -11.73 3.67
CA LYS A 295 20.29 -12.65 3.80
C LYS A 295 19.91 -13.97 4.50
N THR A 296 19.02 -13.90 5.49
CA THR A 296 18.51 -15.10 6.17
C THR A 296 17.65 -15.94 5.23
N LEU A 297 16.82 -15.30 4.41
CA LEU A 297 15.91 -15.97 3.46
C LEU A 297 16.63 -16.57 2.25
N MET A 298 17.83 -16.08 1.89
CA MET A 298 18.69 -16.72 0.89
C MET A 298 19.06 -18.16 1.27
N GLY A 299 19.04 -18.48 2.58
CA GLY A 299 19.32 -19.81 3.08
C GLY A 299 20.82 -20.16 3.09
N LYS A 300 21.09 -21.42 3.40
CA LYS A 300 22.45 -22.00 3.41
C LYS A 300 22.47 -23.27 2.55
N PRO A 301 23.64 -23.74 2.09
CA PRO A 301 23.75 -25.05 1.46
C PRO A 301 23.06 -26.14 2.30
N GLY A 302 22.29 -27.01 1.67
CA GLY A 302 21.53 -28.09 2.33
C GLY A 302 20.17 -27.69 2.91
N THR A 303 19.77 -26.41 2.89
CA THR A 303 18.39 -26.02 3.25
C THR A 303 17.39 -26.35 2.13
N LYS A 304 16.13 -26.63 2.48
CA LYS A 304 15.04 -26.88 1.51
C LYS A 304 14.96 -25.72 0.50
N GLY A 305 15.05 -26.03 -0.79
CA GLY A 305 15.09 -25.04 -1.88
C GLY A 305 16.47 -24.45 -2.19
N GLY A 306 17.55 -24.94 -1.55
CA GLY A 306 18.92 -24.54 -1.88
C GLY A 306 19.29 -23.11 -1.48
N VAL A 307 20.42 -22.60 -2.00
CA VAL A 307 20.81 -21.20 -1.82
C VAL A 307 20.11 -20.36 -2.88
N LEU A 308 19.31 -19.37 -2.46
CA LEU A 308 18.60 -18.48 -3.37
C LEU A 308 19.43 -17.23 -3.66
N SER A 309 19.32 -16.71 -4.88
CA SER A 309 19.92 -15.42 -5.24
C SER A 309 19.23 -14.28 -4.48
N LYS A 310 19.95 -13.16 -4.29
CA LYS A 310 19.38 -11.96 -3.67
C LYS A 310 18.18 -11.45 -4.48
N ALA A 311 18.25 -11.51 -5.81
CA ALA A 311 17.18 -11.06 -6.71
C ALA A 311 15.90 -11.89 -6.52
N VAL A 312 16.02 -13.23 -6.46
CA VAL A 312 14.89 -14.14 -6.18
C VAL A 312 14.24 -13.81 -4.83
N VAL A 313 15.03 -13.63 -3.77
CA VAL A 313 14.49 -13.29 -2.44
C VAL A 313 13.80 -11.93 -2.44
N GLN A 314 14.38 -10.92 -3.10
CA GLN A 314 13.79 -9.59 -3.19
C GLN A 314 12.46 -9.60 -3.95
N TYR A 315 12.42 -10.29 -5.09
CA TYR A 315 11.19 -10.45 -5.88
C TYR A 315 10.11 -11.19 -5.10
N ALA A 316 10.45 -12.33 -4.48
CA ALA A 316 9.51 -13.09 -3.65
C ALA A 316 8.98 -12.28 -2.45
N LEU A 317 9.83 -11.49 -1.78
CA LEU A 317 9.37 -10.59 -0.71
C LEU A 317 8.41 -9.52 -1.22
N GLN A 318 8.61 -9.01 -2.43
CA GLN A 318 7.70 -8.06 -3.05
C GLN A 318 6.34 -8.71 -3.38
N GLU A 319 6.35 -9.93 -3.93
CA GLU A 319 5.13 -10.72 -4.18
C GLU A 319 4.37 -11.00 -2.87
N LEU A 320 5.07 -11.43 -1.82
CA LEU A 320 4.44 -11.63 -0.50
C LEU A 320 3.89 -10.34 0.09
N THR A 321 4.54 -9.21 -0.18
CA THR A 321 4.03 -7.91 0.23
C THR A 321 2.75 -7.55 -0.52
N TRP A 322 2.70 -7.75 -1.85
CA TRP A 322 1.48 -7.55 -2.64
C TRP A 322 0.33 -8.42 -2.14
N LEU A 323 0.60 -9.72 -1.95
CA LEU A 323 -0.36 -10.67 -1.39
C LEU A 323 -0.89 -10.23 -0.02
N SER A 324 -0.02 -9.69 0.84
CA SER A 324 -0.45 -9.19 2.16
C SER A 324 -1.44 -8.02 2.08
N TYR A 325 -1.32 -7.16 1.05
CA TYR A 325 -2.29 -6.08 0.79
C TYR A 325 -3.62 -6.66 0.30
N TYR A 326 -3.56 -7.63 -0.62
CA TYR A 326 -4.76 -8.29 -1.13
C TYR A 326 -5.53 -9.04 -0.03
N LEU A 327 -4.85 -9.85 0.79
CA LEU A 327 -5.47 -10.52 1.94
C LEU A 327 -6.07 -9.53 2.93
N SER A 328 -5.43 -8.38 3.10
CA SER A 328 -5.94 -7.31 3.96
C SER A 328 -7.16 -6.62 3.36
N ALA A 329 -7.21 -6.46 2.05
CA ALA A 329 -8.36 -5.93 1.31
C ALA A 329 -9.58 -6.84 1.53
N ILE A 330 -9.44 -8.15 1.31
CA ILE A 330 -10.50 -9.13 1.59
C ILE A 330 -10.98 -9.00 3.05
N ALA A 331 -10.05 -8.99 4.02
CA ALA A 331 -10.43 -8.86 5.42
C ALA A 331 -11.17 -7.53 5.71
N ILE A 332 -10.69 -6.40 5.19
CA ILE A 332 -11.36 -5.10 5.36
C ILE A 332 -12.77 -5.15 4.75
N ASP A 333 -12.95 -5.80 3.61
CA ASP A 333 -14.25 -5.99 2.97
C ASP A 333 -15.23 -6.79 3.84
N TRP A 334 -14.78 -7.89 4.47
CA TRP A 334 -15.59 -8.65 5.42
C TRP A 334 -15.96 -7.82 6.65
N TYR A 335 -15.00 -7.08 7.20
CA TYR A 335 -15.25 -6.12 8.26
C TYR A 335 -16.26 -5.05 7.85
N ALA A 336 -16.10 -4.46 6.67
CA ALA A 336 -16.97 -3.39 6.16
C ALA A 336 -18.41 -3.89 5.98
N THR A 337 -18.57 -5.14 5.54
CA THR A 337 -19.88 -5.80 5.43
C THR A 337 -20.52 -6.00 6.80
N ALA A 338 -19.77 -6.54 7.77
CA ALA A 338 -20.25 -6.69 9.14
C ALA A 338 -20.60 -5.35 9.79
N PHE A 339 -19.80 -4.32 9.54
CA PHE A 339 -20.07 -2.96 10.00
C PHE A 339 -21.40 -2.43 9.44
N VAL A 340 -21.64 -2.52 8.14
CA VAL A 340 -22.90 -2.03 7.55
C VAL A 340 -24.12 -2.78 8.12
N HIS A 341 -24.01 -4.09 8.31
CA HIS A 341 -25.12 -4.91 8.82
C HIS A 341 -25.44 -4.70 10.30
N ALA A 342 -24.46 -4.26 11.08
CA ALA A 342 -24.71 -3.99 12.49
C ALA A 342 -25.43 -2.64 12.68
N LEU A 343 -25.45 -1.74 11.68
CA LEU A 343 -25.91 -0.36 11.88
C LEU A 343 -27.39 -0.35 12.28
N GLU A 344 -27.73 0.39 13.34
CA GLU A 344 -29.11 0.53 13.81
C GLU A 344 -30.02 1.11 12.72
N SER A 345 -29.50 2.10 12.00
CA SER A 345 -30.14 2.70 10.83
C SER A 345 -29.35 2.32 9.57
N PRO A 346 -29.91 1.47 8.68
CA PRO A 346 -29.26 1.05 7.44
C PRO A 346 -28.78 2.25 6.61
N LEU A 347 -27.69 2.08 5.86
CA LEU A 347 -27.23 3.09 4.91
C LEU A 347 -28.22 3.22 3.76
N GLU A 348 -28.53 4.45 3.37
CA GLU A 348 -29.23 4.68 2.10
C GLU A 348 -28.32 4.28 0.94
N ASN A 349 -28.91 4.09 -0.25
CA ASN A 349 -28.15 3.64 -1.43
C ASN A 349 -26.93 4.53 -1.72
N GLU A 350 -27.10 5.86 -1.63
CA GLU A 350 -26.01 6.80 -1.91
C GLU A 350 -24.90 6.73 -0.83
N ASP A 351 -25.29 6.64 0.44
CA ASP A 351 -24.36 6.43 1.57
C ASP A 351 -23.59 5.13 1.44
N LEU A 352 -24.28 4.06 1.02
CA LEU A 352 -23.69 2.74 0.82
C LEU A 352 -22.67 2.75 -0.33
N VAL A 353 -22.94 3.48 -1.41
CA VAL A 353 -21.98 3.65 -2.51
C VAL A 353 -20.74 4.40 -2.01
N ARG A 354 -20.90 5.53 -1.31
CA ARG A 354 -19.78 6.29 -0.72
C ARG A 354 -18.96 5.43 0.24
N PHE A 355 -19.63 4.69 1.12
CA PHE A 355 -18.99 3.80 2.08
C PHE A 355 -18.23 2.69 1.36
N SER A 356 -18.83 2.09 0.33
CA SER A 356 -18.24 1.00 -0.44
C SER A 356 -16.98 1.44 -1.18
N GLN A 357 -16.95 2.63 -1.78
CA GLN A 357 -15.76 3.11 -2.47
C GLN A 357 -14.55 3.24 -1.54
N LEU A 358 -14.78 3.68 -0.31
CA LEU A 358 -13.69 3.87 0.65
C LEU A 358 -13.23 2.54 1.27
N HIS A 359 -14.18 1.68 1.66
CA HIS A 359 -13.90 0.53 2.51
C HIS A 359 -13.93 -0.82 1.79
N ARG A 360 -14.51 -0.91 0.60
CA ARG A 360 -14.60 -2.17 -0.16
C ARG A 360 -13.63 -2.18 -1.33
N SER A 361 -13.24 -3.37 -1.70
CA SER A 361 -12.29 -3.67 -2.76
C SER A 361 -12.89 -3.28 -4.11
N GLN A 362 -12.10 -2.54 -4.91
CA GLN A 362 -12.53 -2.07 -6.22
C GLN A 362 -11.72 -2.76 -7.32
N PRO A 363 -12.35 -3.48 -8.28
CA PRO A 363 -11.62 -4.18 -9.34
C PRO A 363 -10.69 -3.27 -10.14
N TYR A 364 -11.13 -2.05 -10.37
CA TYR A 364 -10.41 -1.01 -11.12
C TYR A 364 -9.37 -0.26 -10.27
N PHE A 365 -9.11 -0.71 -9.04
CA PHE A 365 -8.06 -0.23 -8.15
C PHE A 365 -7.22 -1.41 -7.62
N GLY A 366 -6.98 -2.42 -8.47
CA GLY A 366 -6.22 -3.62 -8.12
C GLY A 366 -6.86 -4.43 -7.00
N TYR A 367 -8.20 -4.43 -6.89
CA TYR A 367 -8.95 -5.09 -5.81
C TYR A 367 -8.56 -4.63 -4.40
N LEU A 368 -8.07 -3.39 -4.25
CA LEU A 368 -7.80 -2.80 -2.94
C LEU A 368 -8.92 -1.81 -2.58
N PRO A 369 -9.28 -1.66 -1.30
CA PRO A 369 -10.08 -0.54 -0.83
C PRO A 369 -9.23 0.72 -0.78
N LEU A 370 -9.81 1.88 -1.08
CA LEU A 370 -9.12 3.16 -1.02
C LEU A 370 -8.54 3.44 0.38
N ALA A 371 -9.22 2.98 1.45
CA ALA A 371 -8.74 3.11 2.83
C ALA A 371 -7.37 2.46 3.07
N LEU A 372 -6.99 1.43 2.30
CA LEU A 372 -5.70 0.76 2.42
C LEU A 372 -4.55 1.59 1.83
N VAL A 373 -4.85 2.43 0.84
CA VAL A 373 -3.87 3.27 0.11
C VAL A 373 -3.86 4.72 0.61
N TRP A 374 -4.98 5.21 1.16
CA TRP A 374 -5.17 6.58 1.63
C TRP A 374 -4.01 7.10 2.51
N ARG A 375 -3.50 6.28 3.43
CA ARG A 375 -2.40 6.66 4.33
C ARG A 375 -1.05 6.73 3.62
N ARG A 376 -0.84 5.92 2.59
CA ARG A 376 0.47 5.78 1.94
C ARG A 376 0.81 6.97 1.08
N GLN A 377 -0.21 7.64 0.58
CA GLN A 377 -0.04 8.70 -0.39
C GLN A 377 -0.89 9.90 0.02
N GLU A 378 -0.36 10.75 0.91
CA GLU A 378 -0.90 12.10 1.14
C GLU A 378 -1.14 12.82 -0.19
N LEU A 379 -0.29 12.51 -1.18
CA LEU A 379 -0.39 12.90 -2.57
C LEU A 379 -1.72 12.60 -3.25
N LEU A 380 -2.43 11.53 -2.88
CA LEU A 380 -3.71 11.14 -3.48
C LEU A 380 -4.91 11.71 -2.72
N ARG A 381 -4.69 12.32 -1.55
CA ARG A 381 -5.78 12.79 -0.69
C ARG A 381 -6.80 13.70 -1.41
N PRO A 382 -6.41 14.66 -2.26
CA PRO A 382 -7.37 15.51 -2.96
C PRO A 382 -8.30 14.70 -3.87
N ILE A 383 -7.74 13.82 -4.72
CA ILE A 383 -8.57 13.05 -5.65
C ILE A 383 -9.44 12.02 -4.94
N ILE A 384 -8.95 11.36 -3.88
CA ILE A 384 -9.79 10.41 -3.13
C ILE A 384 -10.92 11.16 -2.41
N THR A 385 -10.67 12.38 -1.90
CA THR A 385 -11.73 13.22 -1.33
C THR A 385 -12.78 13.58 -2.38
N ARG A 386 -12.39 13.87 -3.62
CA ARG A 386 -13.32 14.14 -4.73
C ARG A 386 -14.13 12.90 -5.12
N ILE A 387 -13.48 11.75 -5.32
CA ILE A 387 -14.16 10.46 -5.60
C ILE A 387 -15.23 10.21 -4.55
N TRP A 388 -14.89 10.47 -3.28
CA TRP A 388 -15.81 10.21 -2.19
C TRP A 388 -17.00 11.18 -2.11
N ARG A 389 -16.80 12.45 -2.49
CA ARG A 389 -17.89 13.44 -2.61
C ARG A 389 -18.79 13.16 -3.82
N GLU A 390 -18.20 12.67 -4.91
CA GLU A 390 -18.86 12.44 -6.20
C GLU A 390 -18.72 10.95 -6.62
N PRO A 391 -19.29 10.00 -5.85
CA PRO A 391 -19.02 8.58 -6.08
C PRO A 391 -19.44 8.07 -7.46
N SER A 392 -20.49 8.65 -8.03
CA SER A 392 -21.00 8.27 -9.36
C SER A 392 -20.15 8.83 -10.51
N ASN A 393 -19.14 9.66 -10.24
CA ASN A 393 -18.31 10.27 -11.26
C ASN A 393 -17.12 9.37 -11.61
N GLU A 394 -17.32 8.46 -12.56
CA GLU A 394 -16.31 7.49 -13.00
C GLU A 394 -15.03 8.16 -13.53
N SER A 395 -15.12 9.37 -14.10
CA SER A 395 -13.97 10.09 -14.65
C SER A 395 -12.89 10.40 -13.60
N LEU A 396 -13.27 10.49 -12.32
CA LEU A 396 -12.34 10.72 -11.23
C LEU A 396 -11.37 9.55 -11.01
N TRP A 397 -11.77 8.32 -11.38
CA TRP A 397 -10.87 7.17 -11.36
C TRP A 397 -9.76 7.30 -12.40
N HIS A 398 -10.07 7.85 -13.58
CA HIS A 398 -9.06 8.12 -14.61
C HIS A 398 -8.02 9.17 -14.16
N VAL A 399 -8.48 10.16 -13.40
CA VAL A 399 -7.61 11.15 -12.76
C VAL A 399 -6.74 10.49 -11.69
N LEU A 400 -7.33 9.63 -10.83
CA LEU A 400 -6.60 8.88 -9.82
C LEU A 400 -5.50 7.99 -10.45
N TRP A 401 -5.81 7.26 -11.51
CA TRP A 401 -4.83 6.44 -12.22
C TRP A 401 -3.71 7.30 -12.79
N ARG A 402 -4.02 8.44 -13.42
CA ARG A 402 -2.97 9.33 -13.91
C ARG A 402 -2.10 9.86 -12.76
N MET A 403 -2.67 10.17 -11.60
CA MET A 403 -1.89 10.57 -10.42
C MET A 403 -0.98 9.45 -9.90
N LEU A 404 -1.46 8.20 -9.85
CA LEU A 404 -0.62 7.04 -9.50
C LEU A 404 0.53 6.87 -10.49
N TYR A 405 0.25 7.05 -11.78
CA TYR A 405 1.25 6.98 -12.84
C TYR A 405 2.33 8.04 -12.62
N PHE A 406 1.94 9.32 -12.49
CA PHE A 406 2.88 10.40 -12.24
C PHE A 406 3.72 10.14 -10.99
N PHE A 407 3.11 9.67 -9.90
CA PHE A 407 3.85 9.33 -8.69
C PHE A 407 4.89 8.23 -8.94
N SER A 408 4.49 7.12 -9.56
CA SER A 408 5.40 6.01 -9.85
C SER A 408 6.58 6.45 -10.74
N SER A 409 6.32 7.27 -11.76
CA SER A 409 7.34 7.85 -12.64
C SER A 409 8.29 8.79 -11.88
N MET A 410 7.77 9.65 -11.00
CA MET A 410 8.61 10.53 -10.17
C MET A 410 9.53 9.74 -9.24
N VAL A 411 9.03 8.66 -8.66
CA VAL A 411 9.83 7.77 -7.81
C VAL A 411 10.95 7.13 -8.62
N GLU A 412 10.66 6.62 -9.82
CA GLU A 412 11.67 5.99 -10.68
C GLU A 412 12.72 7.01 -11.17
N ASN A 413 12.29 8.17 -11.66
CA ASN A 413 13.18 9.27 -12.05
C ASN A 413 14.13 9.65 -10.91
N ARG A 414 13.60 9.74 -9.69
CA ARG A 414 14.42 10.05 -8.52
C ARG A 414 15.44 8.95 -8.20
N ARG A 415 15.05 7.68 -8.32
CA ARG A 415 15.95 6.55 -8.12
C ARG A 415 17.05 6.51 -9.16
N MET A 416 16.73 6.72 -10.44
CA MET A 416 17.72 6.79 -11.51
C MET A 416 18.74 7.89 -11.23
N ALA A 417 18.27 9.07 -10.82
CA ALA A 417 19.11 10.17 -10.39
C ALA A 417 20.00 9.83 -9.18
N ASP A 418 19.44 9.25 -8.11
CA ASP A 418 20.18 8.85 -6.91
C ASP A 418 21.23 7.76 -7.25
N ARG A 419 20.93 6.83 -8.19
CA ARG A 419 21.86 5.81 -8.69
C ARG A 419 22.99 6.42 -9.50
N ALA A 420 22.68 7.32 -10.45
CA ALA A 420 23.68 8.03 -11.24
C ALA A 420 24.63 8.84 -10.35
N PHE A 421 24.09 9.56 -9.37
CA PHE A 421 24.90 10.33 -8.42
C PHE A 421 25.84 9.44 -7.60
N LYS A 422 25.37 8.27 -7.12
CA LYS A 422 26.22 7.31 -6.40
C LYS A 422 27.29 6.68 -7.30
N GLY A 423 26.94 6.33 -8.53
CA GLY A 423 27.87 5.77 -9.51
C GLY A 423 29.02 6.74 -9.83
N LEU A 424 28.70 8.01 -10.05
CA LEU A 424 29.69 9.07 -10.25
C LEU A 424 30.57 9.27 -9.00
N GLY A 425 29.99 9.22 -7.80
CA GLY A 425 30.76 9.31 -6.56
C GLY A 425 31.78 8.18 -6.39
N LEU A 426 31.43 6.96 -6.82
CA LEU A 426 32.36 5.83 -6.82
C LEU A 426 33.46 5.98 -7.88
N ALA A 427 33.13 6.50 -9.07
CA ALA A 427 34.12 6.79 -10.11
C ALA A 427 35.08 7.92 -9.69
N ASP A 428 34.58 9.00 -9.09
CA ASP A 428 35.38 10.10 -8.53
C ASP A 428 36.34 9.60 -7.45
N LEU A 429 35.87 8.71 -6.56
CA LEU A 429 36.70 8.10 -5.53
C LEU A 429 37.77 7.19 -6.13
N ALA A 430 37.43 6.37 -7.13
CA ALA A 430 38.39 5.52 -7.83
C ALA A 430 39.48 6.34 -8.54
N MET A 431 39.10 7.45 -9.21
CA MET A 431 40.06 8.37 -9.84
C MET A 431 40.98 9.05 -8.81
N ARG A 432 40.44 9.46 -7.65
CA ARG A 432 41.26 10.03 -6.57
C ARG A 432 42.23 9.02 -5.98
N GLU A 433 41.79 7.77 -5.79
CA GLU A 433 42.69 6.69 -5.35
C GLU A 433 43.79 6.40 -6.37
N GLU A 434 43.48 6.45 -7.67
CA GLU A 434 44.47 6.27 -8.73
C GLU A 434 45.46 7.44 -8.84
N MET A 435 45.01 8.68 -8.59
CA MET A 435 45.90 9.86 -8.50
C MET A 435 46.78 9.86 -7.23
N ILE A 436 46.28 9.35 -6.11
CA ILE A 436 47.01 9.31 -4.84
C ILE A 436 47.99 8.12 -4.79
N ARG A 437 47.79 7.06 -5.58
CA ARG A 437 48.78 5.98 -5.70
C ARG A 437 50.10 6.60 -6.18
N PRO A 438 51.14 6.64 -5.33
CA PRO A 438 52.44 7.14 -5.75
C PRO A 438 52.85 6.31 -6.96
N ARG A 439 53.34 6.95 -8.02
CA ARG A 439 54.08 6.28 -9.10
C ARG A 439 55.29 5.60 -8.46
N GLN A 440 55.10 4.44 -7.84
CA GLN A 440 56.17 3.53 -7.48
C GLN A 440 56.73 3.04 -8.79
N LYS A 441 57.64 3.86 -9.34
CA LYS A 441 58.52 3.50 -10.44
C LYS A 441 59.13 2.16 -10.05
N LYS A 442 58.73 1.12 -10.79
CA LYS A 442 59.48 -0.13 -10.90
C LYS A 442 60.91 0.23 -11.31
N HIS A 443 61.78 0.50 -10.34
CA HIS A 443 63.20 0.21 -10.50
C HIS A 443 63.36 -1.30 -10.39
N ARG A 444 62.94 -1.99 -11.46
CA ARG A 444 63.46 -3.32 -11.75
C ARG A 444 64.92 -3.12 -12.10
N ARG A 445 65.79 -3.29 -11.11
CA ARG A 445 67.22 -3.50 -11.32
C ARG A 445 67.37 -4.72 -12.22
N SER A 446 67.90 -4.52 -13.42
CA SER A 446 68.51 -5.59 -14.21
C SER A 446 69.68 -6.14 -13.40
N ARG A 447 69.66 -7.45 -13.14
CA ARG A 447 70.83 -8.23 -12.80
C ARG A 447 71.10 -9.18 -13.95
#